data_AF-A0A7C5J3B3-F1
#
_entry.id   AF-A0A7C5J3B3-F1
#
_cell.length_a   1.000
_cell.length_b   1.000
_cell.length_c   1.000
_cell.angle_alpha   90.00
_cell.angle_beta   90.00
_cell.angle_gamma   90.00
#
_symmetry.space_group_name_H-M   'P 1'
#
loop_
_entity.id
_entity.type
_entity.pdbx_description
1 polymer ?
#
loop_
_entity_poly.entity_id
_entity_poly.type
_entity_poly.pdbx_seq_one_letter_code
_entity_poly.pdbx_strand_id
1 'polypeptide(L)'
;MGWRRWGLALAGAASLASCLVYSEDLLVEGDGGGGVGASGGAPECTLPNDCPGMDTTCSTRTCDAGQCGLALAPAATPCTEGGQVCDGQGACVECVDASQCTSPQICNNSTCVAPMSLPNGAPCSVDAACMSNQCADDVCCNSACAALCMACDLIGNEGTCGLVPAGMDPHGDCAPDTCNGMGACACGDGQLNGMESDVDCGGACMGCGFGQGCNSGADCLSANCNAGSCAPLCGDGATEGSEQCDDNGTEPFDGCSPACLDETSHLVISEIVVSPTAAEMVEIYNPSGSTVPLSNVWLADYDTYYLLTVGGGVPSSTDFRVTFPAGATIAPGGFVVVSLESASGFLSAYGMPPNFDLDAADAGAPAMLGTYTGSSGLTNGDEMLVLFEWDNSSDLVIDLDYLVWGNTSDAADKTGVTVGASTYAPDTPIGAQAVATSPGDGKSLHRCDTAESTEMKTGGNGSSGHDETSEDSGVAFFYD
;
A
#
# COMPACT_ATOMS: atom_id res chain seq x y z
N MET A 1 5.70 -40.66 18.68
CA MET A 1 6.00 -39.29 19.16
C MET A 1 4.69 -38.49 19.17
N GLY A 2 4.63 -37.29 19.77
CA GLY A 2 3.37 -36.54 19.91
C GLY A 2 3.24 -35.39 18.90
N TRP A 3 2.52 -35.61 17.80
CA TRP A 3 2.18 -34.57 16.82
C TRP A 3 1.47 -33.38 17.50
N ARG A 4 2.04 -32.17 17.38
CA ARG A 4 1.35 -30.92 17.71
C ARG A 4 0.53 -30.43 16.52
N ARG A 5 -0.74 -30.83 16.46
CA ARG A 5 -1.73 -30.13 15.62
C ARG A 5 -1.83 -28.67 16.08
N TRP A 6 -1.28 -27.73 15.30
CA TRP A 6 -1.77 -26.37 15.28
C TRP A 6 -2.96 -26.28 14.31
N GLY A 7 -4.15 -26.52 14.85
CA GLY A 7 -5.35 -25.97 14.24
C GLY A 7 -5.46 -24.51 14.62
N LEU A 8 -5.02 -23.59 13.76
CA LEU A 8 -5.27 -22.16 13.95
C LEU A 8 -5.52 -21.45 12.62
N ALA A 9 -6.77 -21.54 12.15
CA ALA A 9 -7.30 -20.53 11.23
C ALA A 9 -7.49 -19.22 12.02
N LEU A 10 -6.45 -18.39 12.06
CA LEU A 10 -6.51 -17.00 12.52
C LEU A 10 -5.58 -16.17 11.65
N ALA A 11 -6.17 -15.31 10.81
CA ALA A 11 -5.43 -14.28 10.09
C ALA A 11 -4.81 -13.28 11.07
N GLY A 12 -3.55 -12.90 10.84
CA GLY A 12 -2.88 -11.83 11.58
C GLY A 12 -1.43 -12.13 11.98
N ALA A 13 -0.50 -11.72 11.11
CA ALA A 13 0.89 -11.36 11.43
C ALA A 13 1.65 -12.22 12.47
N ALA A 14 2.10 -13.40 12.06
CA ALA A 14 3.12 -14.16 12.80
C ALA A 14 4.55 -13.73 12.39
N SER A 15 4.97 -12.54 12.84
CA SER A 15 6.35 -12.06 12.63
C SER A 15 7.34 -12.85 13.50
N LEU A 16 8.25 -13.61 12.87
CA LEU A 16 9.63 -14.02 13.25
C LEU A 16 9.94 -14.53 14.69
N ALA A 17 8.99 -14.56 15.62
CA ALA A 17 9.24 -14.70 17.06
C ALA A 17 9.23 -16.14 17.59
N SER A 18 8.93 -17.13 16.75
CA SER A 18 8.86 -18.55 17.17
C SER A 18 10.20 -19.30 17.06
N CYS A 19 11.22 -18.73 16.41
CA CYS A 19 12.48 -19.42 16.11
C CYS A 19 13.70 -18.92 16.91
N LEU A 20 13.49 -18.09 17.95
CA LEU A 20 14.57 -17.58 18.80
C LEU A 20 14.48 -18.07 20.25
N VAL A 21 15.34 -19.04 20.54
CA VAL A 21 16.11 -19.22 21.79
C VAL A 21 15.41 -18.86 23.12
N TYR A 22 15.01 -19.89 23.86
CA TYR A 22 14.91 -19.77 25.33
C TYR A 22 16.30 -19.62 25.95
N SER A 23 16.68 -18.39 26.31
CA SER A 23 17.63 -18.13 27.40
C SER A 23 17.15 -16.96 28.26
N GLU A 24 17.13 -17.18 29.56
CA GLU A 24 16.53 -16.39 30.64
C GLU A 24 16.83 -14.87 30.58
N ASP A 25 15.81 -14.01 30.76
CA ASP A 25 15.53 -13.37 32.07
C ASP A 25 14.26 -12.47 32.08
N LEU A 26 13.63 -12.29 33.25
CA LEU A 26 12.49 -11.40 33.51
C LEU A 26 12.93 -10.12 34.26
N LEU A 27 12.18 -9.00 34.12
CA LEU A 27 11.56 -8.21 35.23
C LEU A 27 10.99 -6.80 34.84
N VAL A 28 9.66 -6.72 34.68
CA VAL A 28 8.66 -5.76 35.27
C VAL A 28 8.84 -4.20 35.27
N GLU A 29 7.97 -3.53 34.47
CA GLU A 29 7.07 -2.32 34.66
C GLU A 29 7.42 -0.98 35.38
N GLY A 30 6.80 0.14 34.90
CA GLY A 30 6.51 1.37 35.69
C GLY A 30 6.11 2.67 34.92
N ASP A 31 4.97 3.32 35.27
CA ASP A 31 4.26 4.45 34.56
C ASP A 31 4.55 5.93 34.97
N GLY A 32 4.22 6.91 34.09
CA GLY A 32 3.18 7.97 34.37
C GLY A 32 3.50 9.50 34.59
N GLY A 33 2.96 10.39 33.70
CA GLY A 33 2.42 11.80 33.86
C GLY A 33 3.17 12.94 34.62
N GLY A 34 2.90 14.27 34.54
CA GLY A 34 2.02 15.17 33.72
C GLY A 34 1.67 16.51 34.49
N GLY A 35 1.59 17.71 33.86
CA GLY A 35 1.07 18.95 34.54
C GLY A 35 1.29 20.35 33.88
N VAL A 36 0.38 21.32 34.14
CA VAL A 36 0.35 22.73 33.63
C VAL A 36 -0.26 23.75 34.65
N GLY A 37 -0.10 25.08 34.47
CA GLY A 37 -0.76 26.12 35.32
C GLY A 37 -0.62 27.58 34.84
N ALA A 38 -1.52 28.49 35.28
CA ALA A 38 -1.60 29.91 34.84
C ALA A 38 -2.19 30.90 35.89
N SER A 39 -1.99 32.21 35.65
CA SER A 39 -2.51 33.39 36.39
C SER A 39 -2.42 34.65 35.48
N GLY A 40 -2.94 35.87 35.76
CA GLY A 40 -3.77 36.41 36.86
C GLY A 40 -3.44 37.90 37.11
N GLY A 41 -4.42 38.83 37.11
CA GLY A 41 -4.16 40.29 37.12
C GLY A 41 -5.28 41.18 37.71
N ALA A 42 -4.99 42.48 37.91
CA ALA A 42 -5.82 43.47 38.62
C ALA A 42 -6.73 44.31 37.68
N PRO A 43 -7.85 44.90 38.17
CA PRO A 43 -8.80 45.67 37.35
C PRO A 43 -8.27 47.05 36.93
N GLU A 44 -8.80 47.57 35.82
CA GLU A 44 -8.26 48.72 35.09
C GLU A 44 -8.89 50.08 35.45
N CYS A 45 -10.12 50.09 35.99
CA CYS A 45 -10.85 51.32 36.34
C CYS A 45 -11.74 51.15 37.58
N THR A 46 -12.12 52.28 38.19
CA THR A 46 -13.14 52.34 39.27
C THR A 46 -14.26 53.33 39.00
N LEU A 47 -14.00 54.34 38.16
CA LEU A 47 -14.96 55.31 37.64
C LEU A 47 -14.74 55.47 36.12
N PRO A 48 -15.77 55.85 35.34
CA PRO A 48 -15.61 56.07 33.90
C PRO A 48 -14.51 57.07 33.50
N ASN A 49 -14.24 58.06 34.37
CA ASN A 49 -13.20 59.05 34.13
C ASN A 49 -11.76 58.51 34.31
N ASP A 50 -11.60 57.34 34.93
CA ASP A 50 -10.29 56.66 35.01
C ASP A 50 -9.87 56.09 33.64
N CYS A 51 -10.83 55.91 32.73
CA CYS A 51 -10.60 55.36 31.40
C CYS A 51 -10.02 56.39 30.43
N PRO A 52 -9.06 56.00 29.57
CA PRO A 52 -8.46 56.90 28.59
C PRO A 52 -9.49 57.39 27.55
N GLY A 53 -9.33 58.64 27.11
CA GLY A 53 -10.21 59.28 26.13
C GLY A 53 -10.87 60.55 26.66
N MET A 54 -11.79 61.09 25.87
CA MET A 54 -12.68 62.20 26.25
C MET A 54 -14.09 61.88 25.80
N ASP A 55 -15.07 62.36 26.55
CA ASP A 55 -16.49 62.15 26.25
C ASP A 55 -16.95 63.17 25.19
N THR A 56 -17.64 62.68 24.17
CA THR A 56 -18.23 63.46 23.07
C THR A 56 -19.75 63.30 23.07
N THR A 57 -20.45 64.06 22.22
CA THR A 57 -21.90 63.89 22.03
C THR A 57 -22.26 62.50 21.50
N CYS A 58 -21.34 61.85 20.77
CA CYS A 58 -21.56 60.53 20.17
C CYS A 58 -21.01 59.35 20.99
N SER A 59 -20.14 59.58 21.98
CA SER A 59 -19.52 58.52 22.78
C SER A 59 -19.11 59.02 24.16
N THR A 60 -19.57 58.35 25.22
CA THR A 60 -19.20 58.66 26.61
C THR A 60 -18.57 57.43 27.26
N ARG A 61 -17.52 57.61 28.07
CA ARG A 61 -16.83 56.48 28.70
C ARG A 61 -17.71 55.80 29.75
N THR A 62 -17.52 54.49 29.95
CA THR A 62 -18.07 53.72 31.05
C THR A 62 -16.97 52.94 31.78
N CYS A 63 -17.25 52.50 33.00
CA CYS A 63 -16.40 51.58 33.75
C CYS A 63 -17.29 50.53 34.40
N ASP A 64 -17.32 49.34 33.80
CA ASP A 64 -18.22 48.25 34.17
C ASP A 64 -17.39 47.06 34.64
N ALA A 65 -17.67 46.58 35.85
CA ALA A 65 -16.95 45.47 36.51
C ALA A 65 -15.40 45.61 36.55
N GLY A 66 -14.86 46.83 36.50
CA GLY A 66 -13.41 47.10 36.51
C GLY A 66 -12.74 47.01 35.14
N GLN A 67 -13.52 47.10 34.06
CA GLN A 67 -13.07 47.20 32.68
C GLN A 67 -13.58 48.50 32.05
N CYS A 68 -12.74 49.14 31.24
CA CYS A 68 -13.11 50.36 30.54
C CYS A 68 -14.00 50.07 29.32
N GLY A 69 -15.07 50.86 29.17
CA GLY A 69 -16.02 50.74 28.07
C GLY A 69 -16.43 52.09 27.50
N LEU A 70 -17.30 52.07 26.49
CA LEU A 70 -17.92 53.24 25.86
C LEU A 70 -19.43 53.01 25.73
N ALA A 71 -20.22 54.01 26.09
CA ALA A 71 -21.64 54.11 25.78
C ALA A 71 -21.80 55.03 24.57
N LEU A 72 -22.24 54.44 23.45
CA LEU A 72 -22.37 55.09 22.15
C LEU A 72 -23.78 55.67 21.98
N ALA A 73 -23.87 56.87 21.40
CA ALA A 73 -25.15 57.46 21.01
C ALA A 73 -25.73 56.71 19.79
N PRO A 74 -27.05 56.55 19.67
CA PRO A 74 -27.67 55.95 18.48
C PRO A 74 -27.28 56.68 17.19
N ALA A 75 -27.20 55.94 16.07
CA ALA A 75 -27.01 56.54 14.76
C ALA A 75 -28.11 57.59 14.45
N ALA A 76 -27.74 58.62 13.68
CA ALA A 76 -28.55 59.82 13.42
C ALA A 76 -28.81 60.75 14.63
N THR A 77 -28.19 60.52 15.80
CA THR A 77 -28.25 61.49 16.91
C THR A 77 -27.51 62.78 16.53
N PRO A 78 -28.09 63.99 16.69
CA PRO A 78 -27.41 65.23 16.31
C PRO A 78 -26.14 65.49 17.13
N CYS A 79 -25.07 65.94 16.46
CA CYS A 79 -23.79 66.28 17.07
C CYS A 79 -23.18 67.53 16.41
N THR A 80 -22.15 68.11 17.04
CA THR A 80 -21.49 69.34 16.55
C THR A 80 -19.96 69.24 16.48
N GLU A 81 -19.41 68.03 16.62
CA GLU A 81 -17.98 67.77 16.80
C GLU A 81 -17.31 67.36 15.48
N GLY A 82 -17.53 68.14 14.41
CA GLY A 82 -16.94 67.91 13.08
C GLY A 82 -17.89 67.28 12.03
N GLY A 83 -19.12 66.96 12.42
CA GLY A 83 -20.18 66.48 11.54
C GLY A 83 -21.55 67.07 11.91
N GLN A 84 -22.62 66.39 11.51
CA GLN A 84 -24.02 66.74 11.81
C GLN A 84 -24.73 65.66 12.64
N VAL A 85 -24.37 64.39 12.44
CA VAL A 85 -25.04 63.23 13.05
C VAL A 85 -24.03 62.19 13.54
N CYS A 86 -24.36 61.46 14.61
CA CYS A 86 -23.58 60.34 15.08
C CYS A 86 -23.74 59.13 14.15
N ASP A 87 -22.66 58.39 13.93
CA ASP A 87 -22.61 57.16 13.13
C ASP A 87 -23.11 55.89 13.86
N GLY A 88 -23.34 55.99 15.18
CA GLY A 88 -23.64 54.84 16.04
C GLY A 88 -22.42 54.05 16.54
N GLN A 89 -21.21 54.42 16.08
CA GLN A 89 -19.93 53.84 16.47
C GLN A 89 -19.07 54.82 17.31
N GLY A 90 -19.48 56.07 17.40
CA GLY A 90 -18.93 57.09 18.29
C GLY A 90 -18.36 58.33 17.59
N ALA A 91 -18.40 58.38 16.26
CA ALA A 91 -17.96 59.53 15.48
C ALA A 91 -19.13 60.45 15.07
N CYS A 92 -18.82 61.74 14.93
CA CYS A 92 -19.74 62.75 14.41
C CYS A 92 -19.45 62.95 12.92
N VAL A 93 -20.38 62.53 12.06
CA VAL A 93 -20.23 62.44 10.59
C VAL A 93 -21.20 63.35 9.84
N GLU A 94 -20.97 63.59 8.54
CA GLU A 94 -21.84 64.46 7.73
C GLU A 94 -23.20 63.80 7.45
N CYS A 95 -23.21 62.49 7.20
CA CYS A 95 -24.41 61.71 6.95
C CYS A 95 -24.22 60.24 7.35
N VAL A 96 -25.34 59.56 7.62
CA VAL A 96 -25.47 58.09 7.71
C VAL A 96 -26.48 57.54 6.70
N ASP A 97 -27.33 58.39 6.12
CA ASP A 97 -28.28 58.02 5.06
C ASP A 97 -28.50 59.15 4.05
N ALA A 98 -29.03 58.82 2.87
CA ALA A 98 -29.17 59.77 1.76
C ALA A 98 -30.18 60.91 2.00
N SER A 99 -31.11 60.79 2.97
CA SER A 99 -32.05 61.88 3.31
C SER A 99 -31.40 63.06 4.02
N GLN A 100 -30.18 62.87 4.52
CA GLN A 100 -29.38 63.86 5.23
C GLN A 100 -28.48 64.69 4.28
N CYS A 101 -28.36 64.28 3.01
CA CYS A 101 -27.62 65.01 1.98
C CYS A 101 -28.53 65.91 1.13
N THR A 102 -27.98 66.96 0.52
CA THR A 102 -28.79 67.85 -0.35
C THR A 102 -28.93 67.25 -1.75
N SER A 103 -30.16 67.00 -2.21
CA SER A 103 -30.42 66.47 -3.56
C SER A 103 -29.73 67.32 -4.64
N PRO A 104 -28.93 66.72 -5.55
CA PRO A 104 -28.90 65.30 -5.93
C PRO A 104 -27.80 64.46 -5.24
N GLN A 105 -27.18 64.92 -4.16
CA GLN A 105 -26.12 64.17 -3.46
C GLN A 105 -26.63 62.86 -2.83
N ILE A 106 -25.75 61.87 -2.75
CA ILE A 106 -25.92 60.64 -1.99
C ILE A 106 -24.93 60.61 -0.81
N CYS A 107 -25.29 59.91 0.26
CA CYS A 107 -24.34 59.62 1.34
C CYS A 107 -23.43 58.45 0.91
N ASN A 108 -22.13 58.69 0.81
CA ASN A 108 -21.11 57.67 0.57
C ASN A 108 -20.02 57.79 1.64
N ASN A 109 -19.73 56.68 2.33
CA ASN A 109 -18.74 56.58 3.39
C ASN A 109 -18.74 57.81 4.33
N SER A 110 -19.88 58.06 4.97
CA SER A 110 -20.10 59.14 5.94
C SER A 110 -20.00 60.59 5.40
N THR A 111 -20.01 60.77 4.07
CA THR A 111 -19.83 62.07 3.38
C THR A 111 -20.85 62.26 2.23
N CYS A 112 -21.30 63.49 1.95
CA CYS A 112 -22.29 63.77 0.92
C CYS A 112 -21.67 64.08 -0.46
N VAL A 113 -21.78 63.15 -1.43
CA VAL A 113 -21.15 63.24 -2.77
C VAL A 113 -22.17 63.35 -3.91
N ALA A 114 -21.79 64.03 -5.00
CA ALA A 114 -22.64 64.15 -6.19
C ALA A 114 -22.49 62.94 -7.14
N PRO A 115 -23.56 62.44 -7.77
CA PRO A 115 -23.48 61.37 -8.77
C PRO A 115 -22.80 61.85 -10.07
N MET A 116 -22.14 60.93 -10.79
CA MET A 116 -21.32 61.11 -12.01
C MET A 116 -19.88 61.63 -11.82
N SER A 117 -19.08 61.06 -10.90
CA SER A 117 -17.64 61.37 -10.83
C SER A 117 -16.73 60.24 -10.28
N LEU A 118 -17.24 59.03 -10.06
CA LEU A 118 -16.40 57.98 -9.47
C LEU A 118 -15.44 57.39 -10.53
N PRO A 119 -14.11 57.52 -10.34
CA PRO A 119 -13.13 56.93 -11.24
C PRO A 119 -13.10 55.42 -11.07
N ASN A 120 -12.45 54.71 -11.99
CA ASN A 120 -12.21 53.29 -11.81
C ASN A 120 -11.44 53.04 -10.49
N GLY A 121 -11.80 51.99 -9.76
CA GLY A 121 -11.24 51.67 -8.44
C GLY A 121 -11.95 52.34 -7.27
N ALA A 122 -12.90 53.25 -7.51
CA ALA A 122 -13.74 53.83 -6.47
C ALA A 122 -14.94 52.91 -6.15
N PRO A 123 -15.40 52.85 -4.88
CA PRO A 123 -16.52 52.01 -4.47
C PRO A 123 -17.84 52.55 -5.04
N CYS A 124 -18.69 51.66 -5.54
CA CYS A 124 -19.96 51.99 -6.18
C CYS A 124 -21.09 51.08 -5.71
N SER A 125 -22.34 51.46 -6.04
CA SER A 125 -23.53 50.64 -5.73
C SER A 125 -24.55 50.60 -6.87
N VAL A 126 -24.26 51.30 -7.97
CA VAL A 126 -25.00 51.29 -9.25
C VAL A 126 -24.04 51.66 -10.38
N ASP A 127 -24.21 51.07 -11.56
CA ASP A 127 -23.45 51.39 -12.79
C ASP A 127 -23.33 52.90 -13.03
N ALA A 128 -24.44 53.63 -12.89
CA ALA A 128 -24.54 55.06 -13.16
C ALA A 128 -23.74 55.96 -12.19
N ALA A 129 -23.15 55.40 -11.12
CA ALA A 129 -22.23 56.12 -10.25
C ALA A 129 -20.82 56.24 -10.87
N CYS A 130 -20.44 55.27 -11.72
CA CYS A 130 -19.12 55.12 -12.31
C CYS A 130 -18.94 55.88 -13.62
N MET A 131 -17.75 56.45 -13.84
CA MET A 131 -17.40 57.11 -15.11
C MET A 131 -17.48 56.18 -16.33
N SER A 132 -17.23 54.88 -16.13
CA SER A 132 -17.36 53.83 -17.14
C SER A 132 -18.80 53.38 -17.40
N ASN A 133 -19.75 53.77 -16.54
CA ASN A 133 -21.07 53.14 -16.41
C ASN A 133 -21.01 51.62 -16.16
N GLN A 134 -19.95 51.13 -15.51
CA GLN A 134 -19.81 49.73 -15.10
C GLN A 134 -19.39 49.66 -13.63
N CYS A 135 -20.25 49.10 -12.78
CA CYS A 135 -19.99 48.77 -11.39
C CYS A 135 -19.98 47.24 -11.27
N ALA A 136 -18.82 46.65 -10.99
CA ALA A 136 -18.68 45.21 -10.73
C ALA A 136 -17.80 45.03 -9.48
N ASP A 137 -18.08 44.00 -8.69
CA ASP A 137 -17.34 43.67 -7.47
C ASP A 137 -17.29 44.86 -6.47
N ASP A 138 -18.43 45.58 -6.35
CA ASP A 138 -18.61 46.85 -5.63
C ASP A 138 -17.64 47.99 -6.02
N VAL A 139 -16.92 47.85 -7.15
CA VAL A 139 -15.89 48.76 -7.64
C VAL A 139 -16.23 49.28 -9.05
N CYS A 140 -15.89 50.54 -9.33
CA CYS A 140 -16.03 51.08 -10.69
C CYS A 140 -15.00 50.46 -11.63
N CYS A 141 -15.45 49.82 -12.71
CA CYS A 141 -14.60 49.00 -13.57
C CYS A 141 -14.37 49.63 -14.95
N ASN A 142 -13.20 49.39 -15.54
CA ASN A 142 -12.88 49.79 -16.91
C ASN A 142 -13.75 49.11 -17.99
N SER A 143 -14.40 47.99 -17.65
CA SER A 143 -15.19 47.13 -18.53
C SER A 143 -16.09 46.21 -17.69
N ALA A 144 -16.85 45.32 -18.33
CA ALA A 144 -17.98 44.62 -17.71
C ALA A 144 -17.69 43.25 -17.08
N CYS A 145 -16.43 42.80 -16.98
CA CYS A 145 -16.00 41.50 -16.41
C CYS A 145 -16.89 40.29 -16.76
N ALA A 146 -17.26 40.17 -18.04
CA ALA A 146 -18.28 39.22 -18.49
C ALA A 146 -17.75 37.82 -18.85
N ALA A 147 -16.59 37.39 -18.33
CA ALA A 147 -16.02 36.06 -18.56
C ALA A 147 -15.71 35.36 -17.24
N LEU A 148 -15.60 34.02 -17.26
CA LEU A 148 -15.41 33.21 -16.07
C LEU A 148 -14.07 33.50 -15.39
N CYS A 149 -14.03 33.38 -14.05
CA CYS A 149 -12.83 33.59 -13.25
C CYS A 149 -12.20 34.99 -13.52
N MET A 150 -13.02 36.05 -13.55
CA MET A 150 -12.62 37.44 -13.77
C MET A 150 -13.10 38.36 -12.64
N ALA A 151 -12.26 39.33 -12.26
CA ALA A 151 -12.56 40.26 -11.18
C ALA A 151 -11.98 41.65 -11.43
N CYS A 152 -12.49 42.63 -10.70
CA CYS A 152 -12.21 44.05 -10.81
C CYS A 152 -11.80 44.68 -9.46
N ASP A 153 -12.07 44.01 -8.35
CA ASP A 153 -11.61 44.33 -6.98
C ASP A 153 -10.25 43.71 -6.65
N LEU A 154 -9.58 43.08 -7.62
CA LEU A 154 -8.27 42.44 -7.48
C LEU A 154 -7.25 43.40 -6.83
N ILE A 155 -6.73 42.99 -5.67
CA ILE A 155 -5.82 43.79 -4.85
C ILE A 155 -4.62 44.30 -5.67
N GLY A 156 -4.47 45.62 -5.76
CA GLY A 156 -3.45 46.31 -6.55
C GLY A 156 -3.77 46.53 -8.04
N ASN A 157 -4.94 46.12 -8.51
CA ASN A 157 -5.47 46.38 -9.86
C ASN A 157 -6.92 46.91 -9.83
N GLU A 158 -7.36 47.45 -8.69
CA GLU A 158 -8.75 47.83 -8.43
C GLU A 158 -9.30 48.77 -9.51
N GLY A 159 -10.45 48.39 -10.10
CA GLY A 159 -11.08 49.09 -11.21
C GLY A 159 -10.58 48.70 -12.60
N THR A 160 -9.62 47.79 -12.71
CA THR A 160 -9.19 47.20 -13.98
C THR A 160 -9.62 45.74 -14.00
N CYS A 161 -10.58 45.43 -14.85
CA CYS A 161 -11.05 44.07 -15.04
C CYS A 161 -9.91 43.15 -15.51
N GLY A 162 -9.63 42.09 -14.76
CA GLY A 162 -8.56 41.14 -14.99
C GLY A 162 -8.96 39.70 -14.67
N LEU A 163 -8.09 38.75 -15.01
CA LEU A 163 -8.26 37.35 -14.64
C LEU A 163 -7.97 37.18 -13.14
N VAL A 164 -8.82 36.45 -12.43
CA VAL A 164 -8.57 36.08 -11.03
C VAL A 164 -7.33 35.16 -10.96
N PRO A 165 -6.39 35.40 -10.02
CA PRO A 165 -5.19 34.57 -9.88
C PRO A 165 -5.45 33.08 -9.64
N ALA A 166 -4.47 32.25 -10.02
CA ALA A 166 -4.50 30.82 -9.79
C ALA A 166 -4.69 30.48 -8.30
N GLY A 167 -5.58 29.53 -7.96
CA GLY A 167 -5.81 29.11 -6.58
C GLY A 167 -6.65 30.08 -5.73
N MET A 168 -7.33 31.04 -6.36
CA MET A 168 -8.25 31.96 -5.70
C MET A 168 -9.64 31.90 -6.35
N ASP A 169 -10.67 32.09 -5.55
CA ASP A 169 -12.01 32.40 -6.04
C ASP A 169 -12.70 33.41 -5.11
N PRO A 170 -12.45 34.73 -5.31
CA PRO A 170 -13.05 35.77 -4.47
C PRO A 170 -14.57 35.86 -4.60
N HIS A 171 -15.12 35.47 -5.75
CA HIS A 171 -16.52 35.71 -6.13
C HIS A 171 -17.38 34.44 -6.22
N GLY A 172 -16.77 33.26 -6.12
CA GLY A 172 -17.47 31.97 -6.24
C GLY A 172 -17.71 31.54 -7.69
N ASP A 173 -16.91 32.05 -8.64
CA ASP A 173 -17.02 31.77 -10.07
C ASP A 173 -16.70 30.29 -10.40
N CYS A 174 -15.79 29.69 -9.62
CA CYS A 174 -15.00 28.52 -9.98
C CYS A 174 -14.99 27.48 -8.82
N ALA A 175 -15.83 27.69 -7.79
CA ALA A 175 -15.88 26.95 -6.52
C ALA A 175 -16.67 25.62 -6.53
N PRO A 176 -16.29 24.62 -5.69
CA PRO A 176 -15.28 24.67 -4.61
C PRO A 176 -13.77 24.79 -4.90
N ASP A 177 -13.26 24.87 -6.14
CA ASP A 177 -11.91 25.42 -6.43
C ASP A 177 -12.00 26.87 -6.83
N THR A 178 -11.34 27.17 -7.93
CA THR A 178 -10.39 28.23 -7.97
C THR A 178 -10.13 28.52 -9.42
N CYS A 179 -10.03 29.80 -9.67
CA CYS A 179 -9.58 30.31 -10.93
C CYS A 179 -8.21 29.71 -11.21
N ASN A 180 -7.95 29.27 -12.44
CA ASN A 180 -6.67 28.71 -12.86
C ASN A 180 -5.70 29.80 -13.37
N GLY A 181 -6.04 31.08 -13.17
CA GLY A 181 -5.29 32.23 -13.69
C GLY A 181 -5.47 32.50 -15.19
N MET A 182 -6.24 31.68 -15.91
CA MET A 182 -6.43 31.76 -17.38
C MET A 182 -7.90 31.98 -17.80
N GLY A 183 -8.82 32.18 -16.85
CA GLY A 183 -10.26 32.38 -17.14
C GLY A 183 -11.07 31.07 -17.20
N ALA A 184 -10.60 30.03 -16.50
CA ALA A 184 -11.29 28.76 -16.29
C ALA A 184 -10.94 28.20 -14.89
N CYS A 185 -11.64 27.18 -14.43
CA CYS A 185 -11.38 26.46 -13.18
C CYS A 185 -10.22 25.45 -13.34
N ALA A 186 -9.65 24.89 -12.25
CA ALA A 186 -8.70 23.77 -12.33
C ALA A 186 -8.29 23.12 -10.99
N CYS A 187 -8.52 21.80 -10.92
CA CYS A 187 -7.70 20.81 -10.22
C CYS A 187 -7.45 21.06 -8.72
N GLY A 188 -8.50 21.01 -7.92
CA GLY A 188 -8.42 21.00 -6.46
C GLY A 188 -9.70 21.50 -5.77
N ASP A 189 -10.84 21.39 -6.47
CA ASP A 189 -12.16 21.88 -6.12
C ASP A 189 -12.78 21.06 -5.00
N GLY A 190 -12.99 19.77 -5.27
CA GLY A 190 -14.25 19.09 -4.95
C GLY A 190 -15.34 19.17 -6.05
N GLN A 191 -15.02 19.46 -7.31
CA GLN A 191 -15.89 19.41 -8.50
C GLN A 191 -15.18 18.70 -9.64
N LEU A 192 -15.99 18.34 -10.64
CA LEU A 192 -15.57 17.85 -11.94
C LEU A 192 -15.88 18.95 -12.96
N ASN A 193 -14.91 19.78 -13.30
CA ASN A 193 -15.04 20.89 -14.25
C ASN A 193 -13.77 21.04 -15.15
N GLY A 194 -13.66 22.14 -15.89
CA GLY A 194 -12.45 22.43 -16.67
C GLY A 194 -12.08 21.35 -17.70
N MET A 195 -11.02 20.60 -17.44
CA MET A 195 -10.55 19.46 -18.25
C MET A 195 -10.45 18.14 -17.44
N GLU A 196 -11.08 18.08 -16.27
CA GLU A 196 -11.10 16.90 -15.40
C GLU A 196 -11.92 15.75 -15.99
N SER A 197 -11.60 14.53 -15.56
CA SER A 197 -12.41 13.33 -15.84
C SER A 197 -13.14 12.79 -14.61
N ASP A 198 -12.65 13.10 -13.42
CA ASP A 198 -13.37 13.04 -12.15
C ASP A 198 -12.90 14.18 -11.25
N VAL A 199 -13.55 14.33 -10.10
CA VAL A 199 -13.31 15.42 -9.17
C VAL A 199 -11.81 15.61 -8.88
N ASP A 200 -11.30 16.79 -9.25
CA ASP A 200 -9.91 17.25 -9.08
C ASP A 200 -8.82 16.48 -9.86
N CYS A 201 -9.20 15.60 -10.79
CA CYS A 201 -8.27 14.70 -11.44
C CYS A 201 -8.59 14.38 -12.92
N GLY A 202 -7.58 13.88 -13.63
CA GLY A 202 -7.66 13.50 -15.04
C GLY A 202 -7.47 14.64 -16.04
N GLY A 203 -7.33 14.28 -17.32
CA GLY A 203 -7.09 15.21 -18.43
C GLY A 203 -5.81 16.02 -18.30
N ALA A 204 -5.90 17.24 -17.75
CA ALA A 204 -4.76 18.12 -17.48
C ALA A 204 -4.40 18.24 -15.98
N CYS A 205 -5.20 17.64 -15.11
CA CYS A 205 -4.93 17.53 -13.67
C CYS A 205 -3.99 16.34 -13.38
N MET A 206 -3.75 16.06 -12.10
CA MET A 206 -3.09 14.80 -11.73
C MET A 206 -3.97 13.60 -12.10
N GLY A 207 -3.37 12.43 -12.32
CA GLY A 207 -4.12 11.21 -12.60
C GLY A 207 -5.10 10.88 -11.47
N CYS A 208 -6.28 10.41 -11.84
CA CYS A 208 -7.30 9.87 -10.95
C CYS A 208 -6.85 8.52 -10.37
N GLY A 209 -7.10 8.28 -9.09
CA GLY A 209 -6.83 7.00 -8.42
C GLY A 209 -7.93 5.96 -8.65
N PHE A 210 -7.74 4.74 -8.13
CA PHE A 210 -8.70 3.65 -8.23
C PHE A 210 -10.16 4.05 -7.97
N GLY A 211 -11.04 3.65 -8.90
CA GLY A 211 -12.49 3.84 -8.82
C GLY A 211 -13.00 5.23 -9.23
N GLN A 212 -12.12 6.22 -9.40
CA GLN A 212 -12.48 7.55 -9.89
C GLN A 212 -12.77 7.55 -11.40
N GLY A 213 -13.55 8.52 -11.88
CA GLY A 213 -13.96 8.67 -13.28
C GLY A 213 -12.82 8.99 -14.27
N CYS A 214 -12.92 8.46 -15.49
CA CYS A 214 -11.92 8.63 -16.54
C CYS A 214 -12.54 8.64 -17.96
N ASN A 215 -11.88 9.32 -18.90
CA ASN A 215 -12.24 9.29 -20.33
C ASN A 215 -11.22 8.52 -21.17
N SER A 216 -9.97 8.40 -20.70
CA SER A 216 -8.85 7.71 -21.33
C SER A 216 -7.87 7.18 -20.29
N GLY A 217 -7.01 6.24 -20.66
CA GLY A 217 -6.00 5.69 -19.75
C GLY A 217 -5.08 6.76 -19.16
N ALA A 218 -4.75 7.81 -19.91
CA ALA A 218 -3.92 8.93 -19.44
C ALA A 218 -4.56 9.76 -18.32
N ASP A 219 -5.86 9.57 -18.05
CA ASP A 219 -6.55 10.24 -16.95
C ASP A 219 -6.36 9.50 -15.60
N CYS A 220 -5.83 8.27 -15.61
CA CYS A 220 -5.66 7.43 -14.42
C CYS A 220 -4.19 7.31 -13.99
N LEU A 221 -3.94 7.18 -12.69
CA LEU A 221 -2.60 6.84 -12.17
C LEU A 221 -2.13 5.48 -12.71
N SER A 222 -3.03 4.49 -12.71
CA SER A 222 -2.80 3.14 -13.23
C SER A 222 -2.73 3.02 -14.76
N ALA A 223 -2.79 4.14 -15.48
CA ALA A 223 -2.96 4.19 -16.94
C ALA A 223 -4.17 3.41 -17.51
N ASN A 224 -5.05 2.85 -16.67
CA ASN A 224 -6.08 1.88 -17.04
C ASN A 224 -7.49 2.42 -16.82
N CYS A 225 -8.04 3.10 -17.83
CA CYS A 225 -9.43 3.55 -17.82
C CYS A 225 -10.37 2.46 -18.38
N ASN A 226 -11.17 1.84 -17.50
CA ASN A 226 -12.08 0.77 -17.86
C ASN A 226 -13.55 1.15 -17.57
N ALA A 227 -14.41 1.06 -18.59
CA ALA A 227 -15.84 1.39 -18.50
C ALA A 227 -16.18 2.79 -17.95
N GLY A 228 -15.23 3.74 -17.98
CA GLY A 228 -15.39 5.11 -17.48
C GLY A 228 -14.89 5.33 -16.04
N SER A 229 -14.25 4.34 -15.42
CA SER A 229 -13.56 4.48 -14.13
C SER A 229 -12.14 3.92 -14.19
N CYS A 230 -11.23 4.49 -13.41
CA CYS A 230 -9.87 3.99 -13.23
C CYS A 230 -9.91 2.63 -12.56
N ALA A 231 -9.48 1.62 -13.29
CA ALA A 231 -9.34 0.26 -12.82
C ALA A 231 -7.92 0.06 -12.27
N PRO A 232 -7.74 -0.88 -11.34
CA PRO A 232 -6.40 -1.23 -10.85
C PRO A 232 -5.63 -1.89 -12.01
N LEU A 233 -4.30 -1.77 -12.01
CA LEU A 233 -3.44 -2.35 -13.03
C LEU A 233 -2.22 -2.98 -12.37
N CYS A 234 -2.22 -4.31 -12.34
CA CYS A 234 -1.07 -5.06 -11.89
C CYS A 234 0.20 -4.68 -12.70
N GLY A 235 1.27 -4.45 -11.97
CA GLY A 235 2.58 -4.07 -12.47
C GLY A 235 2.82 -2.56 -12.57
N ASP A 236 2.00 -1.72 -11.93
CA ASP A 236 2.12 -0.26 -12.02
C ASP A 236 2.90 0.40 -10.85
N GLY A 237 3.26 -0.39 -9.83
CA GLY A 237 4.01 0.04 -8.65
C GLY A 237 3.15 0.48 -7.46
N ALA A 238 1.82 0.35 -7.54
CA ALA A 238 0.89 0.66 -6.45
C ALA A 238 -0.09 -0.50 -6.19
N THR A 239 -0.33 -0.82 -4.91
CA THR A 239 -1.36 -1.80 -4.54
C THR A 239 -2.72 -1.13 -4.39
N GLU A 240 -3.61 -1.30 -5.38
CA GLU A 240 -4.90 -0.64 -5.43
C GLU A 240 -6.11 -1.60 -5.48
N GLY A 241 -7.21 -1.20 -4.83
CA GLY A 241 -8.51 -1.85 -4.97
C GLY A 241 -8.61 -3.29 -4.45
N SER A 242 -8.35 -4.26 -5.33
CA SER A 242 -8.46 -5.71 -5.05
C SER A 242 -7.16 -6.48 -5.21
N GLU A 243 -6.06 -5.78 -5.46
CA GLU A 243 -4.70 -6.33 -5.58
C GLU A 243 -4.18 -6.74 -4.19
N GLN A 244 -3.42 -7.81 -4.12
CA GLN A 244 -2.83 -8.33 -2.87
C GLN A 244 -1.35 -7.92 -2.75
N CYS A 245 -0.67 -7.85 -3.89
CA CYS A 245 0.68 -7.36 -4.11
C CYS A 245 0.70 -6.46 -5.35
N ASP A 246 1.81 -5.77 -5.56
CA ASP A 246 2.25 -5.23 -6.86
C ASP A 246 3.78 -5.16 -6.81
N ASP A 247 4.47 -5.70 -7.82
CA ASP A 247 5.93 -5.75 -7.92
C ASP A 247 6.48 -4.93 -9.11
N ASN A 248 5.65 -4.05 -9.68
CA ASN A 248 5.95 -3.26 -10.88
C ASN A 248 6.18 -4.15 -12.14
N GLY A 249 5.65 -5.37 -12.18
CA GLY A 249 5.65 -6.30 -13.31
C GLY A 249 4.32 -7.02 -13.55
N THR A 250 4.25 -7.83 -14.61
CA THR A 250 3.15 -8.79 -14.86
C THR A 250 3.68 -10.12 -15.38
N GLU A 251 4.96 -10.41 -15.13
CA GLU A 251 5.47 -11.75 -15.41
C GLU A 251 4.93 -12.69 -14.32
N PRO A 252 4.76 -14.00 -14.58
CA PRO A 252 4.39 -14.93 -13.52
C PRO A 252 5.61 -15.30 -12.66
N PHE A 253 5.36 -15.50 -11.37
CA PHE A 253 6.29 -16.10 -10.40
C PHE A 253 7.44 -15.20 -9.89
N ASP A 254 7.50 -13.89 -10.21
CA ASP A 254 8.53 -12.95 -9.73
C ASP A 254 8.19 -12.17 -8.44
N GLY A 255 7.03 -12.47 -7.82
CA GLY A 255 6.63 -11.93 -6.52
C GLY A 255 5.16 -11.54 -6.50
N CYS A 256 4.63 -11.15 -7.65
CA CYS A 256 3.24 -10.82 -7.86
C CYS A 256 2.72 -11.31 -9.21
N SER A 257 1.82 -12.30 -9.19
CA SER A 257 1.29 -12.87 -10.44
C SER A 257 0.62 -11.81 -11.33
N PRO A 258 0.47 -12.03 -12.66
CA PRO A 258 -0.28 -11.14 -13.56
C PRO A 258 -1.77 -10.92 -13.23
N ALA A 259 -2.26 -11.45 -12.11
CA ALA A 259 -3.58 -11.19 -11.51
C ALA A 259 -3.51 -10.44 -10.16
N CYS A 260 -2.33 -9.96 -9.78
CA CYS A 260 -1.97 -9.28 -8.53
C CYS A 260 -2.32 -10.03 -7.24
N LEU A 261 -1.72 -11.21 -7.10
CA LEU A 261 -1.83 -12.12 -5.96
C LEU A 261 -0.43 -12.48 -5.44
N ASP A 262 -0.20 -12.40 -4.13
CA ASP A 262 1.11 -12.63 -3.48
C ASP A 262 1.70 -14.00 -3.87
N GLU A 263 2.98 -14.02 -4.25
CA GLU A 263 3.66 -15.25 -4.65
C GLU A 263 4.73 -15.70 -3.64
N THR A 264 4.46 -16.81 -2.97
CA THR A 264 5.47 -17.86 -2.77
C THR A 264 5.12 -18.93 -3.79
N SER A 265 5.89 -18.99 -4.88
CA SER A 265 5.33 -19.37 -6.19
C SER A 265 5.27 -20.88 -6.44
N HIS A 266 6.02 -21.65 -5.67
CA HIS A 266 6.23 -23.10 -5.81
C HIS A 266 5.99 -23.86 -4.50
N LEU A 267 6.10 -25.19 -4.59
CA LEU A 267 6.05 -26.11 -3.45
C LEU A 267 7.41 -26.20 -2.77
N VAL A 268 7.42 -26.40 -1.45
CA VAL A 268 8.64 -26.55 -0.65
C VAL A 268 8.59 -27.82 0.21
N ILE A 269 9.74 -28.45 0.44
CA ILE A 269 9.95 -29.53 1.41
C ILE A 269 9.84 -28.91 2.81
N SER A 270 8.83 -29.30 3.59
CA SER A 270 8.59 -28.75 4.94
C SER A 270 9.15 -29.61 6.07
N GLU A 271 9.26 -30.93 5.90
CA GLU A 271 9.81 -31.82 6.93
C GLU A 271 10.38 -33.10 6.31
N ILE A 272 11.51 -33.59 6.82
CA ILE A 272 12.01 -34.94 6.51
C ILE A 272 12.29 -35.74 7.79
N VAL A 273 12.11 -37.06 7.70
CA VAL A 273 12.52 -38.03 8.73
C VAL A 273 13.33 -39.13 8.06
N VAL A 274 14.55 -39.34 8.55
CA VAL A 274 15.49 -40.37 8.04
C VAL A 274 15.59 -41.60 8.94
N SER A 275 14.97 -41.60 10.13
CA SER A 275 14.88 -42.79 10.97
C SER A 275 13.89 -42.67 12.13
N PRO A 276 13.33 -43.79 12.63
CA PRO A 276 13.57 -45.17 12.18
C PRO A 276 12.86 -45.48 10.85
N THR A 277 13.28 -46.53 10.13
CA THR A 277 12.82 -46.80 8.75
C THR A 277 11.32 -46.92 8.53
N ALA A 278 10.56 -47.49 9.48
CA ALA A 278 9.10 -47.52 9.39
C ALA A 278 8.43 -46.13 9.56
N ALA A 279 9.22 -45.08 9.82
CA ALA A 279 8.82 -43.70 10.01
C ALA A 279 9.46 -42.75 8.97
N GLU A 280 10.26 -43.26 8.04
CA GLU A 280 10.91 -42.44 7.01
C GLU A 280 9.86 -41.77 6.10
N MET A 281 10.00 -40.46 5.94
CA MET A 281 9.00 -39.62 5.26
C MET A 281 9.57 -38.31 4.74
N VAL A 282 8.82 -37.72 3.81
CA VAL A 282 8.97 -36.36 3.30
C VAL A 282 7.61 -35.66 3.37
N GLU A 283 7.55 -34.48 3.98
CA GLU A 283 6.42 -33.57 3.92
C GLU A 283 6.70 -32.43 2.93
N ILE A 284 5.71 -32.12 2.09
CA ILE A 284 5.74 -31.03 1.12
C ILE A 284 4.61 -30.05 1.45
N TYR A 285 4.95 -28.78 1.56
CA TYR A 285 4.07 -27.65 1.83
C TYR A 285 3.79 -26.87 0.54
N ASN A 286 2.56 -26.38 0.41
CA ASN A 286 2.18 -25.40 -0.61
C ASN A 286 2.01 -24.02 0.04
N PRO A 287 3.03 -23.15 0.00
CA PRO A 287 2.95 -21.79 0.53
C PRO A 287 2.08 -20.86 -0.35
N SER A 288 1.90 -21.19 -1.63
CA SER A 288 1.19 -20.35 -2.60
C SER A 288 -0.29 -20.10 -2.26
N GLY A 289 -0.83 -18.99 -2.78
CA GLY A 289 -2.26 -18.67 -2.69
C GLY A 289 -3.19 -19.57 -3.51
N SER A 290 -2.68 -20.58 -4.22
CA SER A 290 -3.45 -21.39 -5.18
C SER A 290 -3.38 -22.91 -4.90
N THR A 291 -4.26 -23.70 -5.54
CA THR A 291 -4.18 -25.18 -5.44
C THR A 291 -3.22 -25.70 -6.50
N VAL A 292 -2.10 -26.28 -6.08
CA VAL A 292 -1.06 -26.80 -7.00
C VAL A 292 -1.40 -28.25 -7.41
N PRO A 293 -1.49 -28.56 -8.73
CA PRO A 293 -1.61 -29.93 -9.23
C PRO A 293 -0.25 -30.63 -9.26
N LEU A 294 -0.18 -31.85 -8.73
CA LEU A 294 1.09 -32.58 -8.56
C LEU A 294 1.48 -33.47 -9.75
N SER A 295 0.74 -33.42 -10.87
CA SER A 295 0.92 -34.37 -11.99
C SER A 295 2.24 -34.26 -12.76
N ASN A 296 2.94 -33.13 -12.60
CA ASN A 296 4.27 -32.88 -13.17
C ASN A 296 5.34 -32.78 -12.09
N VAL A 297 4.99 -32.95 -10.80
CA VAL A 297 5.91 -32.81 -9.67
C VAL A 297 6.56 -34.17 -9.38
N TRP A 298 7.87 -34.14 -9.17
CA TRP A 298 8.72 -35.30 -8.95
C TRP A 298 9.53 -35.13 -7.67
N LEU A 299 9.89 -36.26 -7.07
CA LEU A 299 10.76 -36.36 -5.91
C LEU A 299 11.88 -37.35 -6.22
N ALA A 300 13.12 -36.98 -5.90
CA ALA A 300 14.29 -37.84 -6.05
C ALA A 300 15.37 -37.52 -5.00
N ASP A 301 16.26 -38.48 -4.76
CA ASP A 301 17.30 -38.51 -3.72
C ASP A 301 18.72 -38.81 -4.27
N TYR A 302 18.99 -38.43 -5.52
CA TYR A 302 20.31 -38.62 -6.16
C TYR A 302 20.68 -37.54 -7.17
N ASP A 303 21.98 -37.27 -7.25
CA ASP A 303 22.64 -36.17 -7.97
C ASP A 303 22.30 -35.99 -9.46
N THR A 304 21.84 -37.04 -10.13
CA THR A 304 21.66 -37.12 -11.59
C THR A 304 20.20 -37.28 -12.02
N TYR A 305 19.25 -37.01 -11.11
CA TYR A 305 17.79 -37.02 -11.33
C TYR A 305 17.36 -36.37 -12.65
N TYR A 306 17.92 -35.19 -12.95
CA TYR A 306 17.63 -34.31 -14.07
C TYR A 306 17.95 -34.90 -15.45
N LEU A 307 18.70 -36.01 -15.53
CA LEU A 307 18.95 -36.73 -16.79
C LEU A 307 17.75 -37.57 -17.25
N LEU A 308 16.64 -37.59 -16.49
CA LEU A 308 15.39 -38.27 -16.86
C LEU A 308 14.86 -37.85 -18.25
N THR A 309 15.10 -36.59 -18.64
CA THR A 309 14.53 -35.99 -19.85
C THR A 309 15.03 -36.65 -21.15
N VAL A 310 16.21 -37.26 -21.09
CA VAL A 310 16.81 -38.06 -22.17
C VAL A 310 16.80 -39.57 -21.90
N GLY A 311 16.02 -40.01 -20.91
CA GLY A 311 15.97 -41.41 -20.47
C GLY A 311 17.23 -41.87 -19.72
N GLY A 312 18.01 -40.94 -19.18
CA GLY A 312 19.19 -41.19 -18.34
C GLY A 312 18.89 -41.12 -16.85
N GLY A 313 19.94 -40.95 -16.04
CA GLY A 313 19.86 -40.78 -14.58
C GLY A 313 18.99 -41.85 -13.92
N VAL A 314 19.36 -43.13 -14.04
CA VAL A 314 18.57 -44.19 -13.38
C VAL A 314 18.98 -44.24 -11.90
N PRO A 315 18.04 -44.14 -10.94
CA PRO A 315 18.39 -44.25 -9.52
C PRO A 315 19.05 -45.59 -9.22
N SER A 316 19.89 -45.63 -8.20
CA SER A 316 20.56 -46.85 -7.75
C SER A 316 19.60 -47.79 -7.01
N SER A 317 20.13 -48.81 -6.34
CA SER A 317 19.35 -49.75 -5.54
C SER A 317 18.93 -49.22 -4.16
N THR A 318 19.48 -48.08 -3.74
CA THR A 318 19.13 -47.38 -2.50
C THR A 318 18.20 -46.18 -2.72
N ASP A 319 18.20 -45.65 -3.93
CA ASP A 319 17.63 -44.36 -4.28
C ASP A 319 16.35 -44.53 -5.13
N PHE A 320 15.55 -43.46 -5.23
CA PHE A 320 14.27 -43.41 -5.92
C PHE A 320 14.11 -42.18 -6.83
N ARG A 321 13.30 -42.33 -7.88
CA ARG A 321 12.67 -41.19 -8.57
C ARG A 321 11.21 -41.49 -8.79
N VAL A 322 10.35 -40.66 -8.21
CA VAL A 322 8.89 -40.86 -8.23
C VAL A 322 8.15 -39.55 -8.55
N THR A 323 6.90 -39.68 -8.99
CA THR A 323 5.95 -38.59 -9.25
C THR A 323 4.58 -38.98 -8.69
N PHE A 324 3.71 -37.99 -8.48
CA PHE A 324 2.41 -38.20 -7.86
C PHE A 324 1.41 -38.85 -8.84
N PRO A 325 0.47 -39.67 -8.33
CA PRO A 325 -0.58 -40.23 -9.17
C PRO A 325 -1.51 -39.14 -9.72
N ALA A 326 -2.03 -39.37 -10.93
CA ALA A 326 -2.85 -38.39 -11.65
C ALA A 326 -4.07 -37.91 -10.83
N GLY A 327 -4.22 -36.59 -10.72
CA GLY A 327 -5.29 -35.95 -9.94
C GLY A 327 -4.92 -35.62 -8.49
N ALA A 328 -3.68 -35.91 -8.05
CA ALA A 328 -3.15 -35.40 -6.78
C ALA A 328 -2.98 -33.86 -6.83
N THR A 329 -3.31 -33.18 -5.73
CA THR A 329 -3.22 -31.72 -5.58
C THR A 329 -2.91 -31.33 -4.14
N ILE A 330 -2.24 -30.19 -3.92
CA ILE A 330 -2.10 -29.56 -2.61
C ILE A 330 -2.89 -28.25 -2.60
N ALA A 331 -3.77 -28.06 -1.61
CA ALA A 331 -4.52 -26.81 -1.42
C ALA A 331 -3.58 -25.66 -0.97
N PRO A 332 -3.98 -24.38 -1.07
CA PRO A 332 -3.22 -23.25 -0.50
C PRO A 332 -2.99 -23.47 1.00
N GLY A 333 -1.76 -23.28 1.48
CA GLY A 333 -1.38 -23.56 2.87
C GLY A 333 -1.54 -25.02 3.29
N GLY A 334 -1.62 -25.94 2.31
CA GLY A 334 -1.79 -27.37 2.52
C GLY A 334 -0.48 -28.14 2.57
N PHE A 335 -0.54 -29.35 3.13
CA PHE A 335 0.61 -30.25 3.28
C PHE A 335 0.30 -31.62 2.69
N VAL A 336 1.32 -32.30 2.18
CA VAL A 336 1.28 -33.70 1.72
C VAL A 336 2.47 -34.45 2.32
N VAL A 337 2.19 -35.55 3.02
CA VAL A 337 3.21 -36.47 3.55
C VAL A 337 3.34 -37.70 2.64
N VAL A 338 4.55 -37.97 2.18
CA VAL A 338 4.94 -39.18 1.44
C VAL A 338 5.73 -40.09 2.39
N SER A 339 5.27 -41.31 2.63
CA SER A 339 6.05 -42.33 3.36
C SER A 339 6.96 -43.11 2.41
N LEU A 340 8.20 -43.30 2.82
CA LEU A 340 9.23 -43.93 1.98
C LEU A 340 9.33 -45.45 2.13
N GLU A 341 8.72 -46.03 3.17
CA GLU A 341 8.66 -47.49 3.39
C GLU A 341 7.27 -48.06 3.05
N SER A 342 6.26 -47.86 3.89
CA SER A 342 4.88 -48.29 3.64
C SER A 342 3.86 -47.50 4.47
N ALA A 343 2.62 -47.34 3.97
CA ALA A 343 1.56 -46.72 4.76
C ALA A 343 1.27 -47.45 6.07
N SER A 344 1.40 -48.78 6.12
CA SER A 344 1.23 -49.58 7.33
C SER A 344 2.36 -49.38 8.36
N GLY A 345 3.60 -49.23 7.89
CA GLY A 345 4.76 -48.86 8.71
C GLY A 345 4.55 -47.48 9.32
N PHE A 346 4.27 -46.49 8.47
CA PHE A 346 4.02 -45.10 8.87
C PHE A 346 2.85 -44.98 9.86
N LEU A 347 1.72 -45.65 9.57
CA LEU A 347 0.57 -45.72 10.48
C LEU A 347 0.94 -46.33 11.84
N SER A 348 1.86 -47.29 11.88
CA SER A 348 2.35 -47.88 13.13
C SER A 348 3.27 -46.94 13.91
N ALA A 349 4.05 -46.11 13.22
CA ALA A 349 4.96 -45.12 13.83
C ALA A 349 4.21 -43.87 14.36
N TYR A 350 3.29 -43.32 13.56
CA TYR A 350 2.64 -42.02 13.82
C TYR A 350 1.18 -42.12 14.26
N GLY A 351 0.52 -43.27 14.09
CA GLY A 351 -0.88 -43.46 14.44
C GLY A 351 -1.89 -42.82 13.46
N MET A 352 -1.41 -42.30 12.33
CA MET A 352 -2.21 -41.81 11.19
C MET A 352 -1.56 -42.28 9.88
N PRO A 353 -2.31 -42.54 8.80
CA PRO A 353 -1.74 -42.89 7.50
C PRO A 353 -1.11 -41.66 6.82
N PRO A 354 -0.15 -41.86 5.89
CA PRO A 354 0.40 -40.78 5.07
C PRO A 354 -0.57 -40.38 3.95
N ASN A 355 -0.26 -39.33 3.19
CA ASN A 355 -1.02 -38.95 2.00
C ASN A 355 -0.70 -39.84 0.80
N PHE A 356 0.56 -40.26 0.68
CA PHE A 356 1.07 -41.20 -0.33
C PHE A 356 2.13 -42.11 0.30
N ASP A 357 2.43 -43.24 -0.33
CA ASP A 357 3.58 -44.08 0.00
C ASP A 357 4.33 -44.53 -1.26
N LEU A 358 5.50 -45.15 -1.07
CA LEU A 358 6.27 -45.74 -2.17
C LEU A 358 5.95 -47.23 -2.38
N ASP A 359 5.51 -47.98 -1.36
CA ASP A 359 5.13 -49.40 -1.51
C ASP A 359 3.76 -49.59 -2.19
N ALA A 360 3.77 -49.74 -3.51
CA ALA A 360 2.59 -50.07 -4.32
C ALA A 360 1.92 -51.43 -4.00
N ALA A 361 2.46 -52.25 -3.08
CA ALA A 361 1.79 -53.43 -2.54
C ALA A 361 0.96 -53.15 -1.28
N ASP A 362 1.22 -52.06 -0.56
CA ASP A 362 0.34 -51.57 0.49
C ASP A 362 -0.83 -50.78 -0.13
N ALA A 363 -2.01 -50.90 0.46
CA ALA A 363 -3.21 -50.17 0.06
C ALA A 363 -3.66 -49.17 1.15
N GLY A 364 -2.80 -48.93 2.15
CA GLY A 364 -3.02 -47.95 3.22
C GLY A 364 -2.98 -46.50 2.75
N ALA A 365 -2.24 -46.20 1.68
CA ALA A 365 -2.24 -44.93 0.97
C ALA A 365 -2.24 -45.16 -0.57
N PRO A 366 -2.49 -44.12 -1.38
CA PRO A 366 -2.20 -44.15 -2.82
C PRO A 366 -0.68 -44.15 -3.06
N ALA A 367 -0.21 -45.12 -3.84
CA ALA A 367 1.21 -45.21 -4.17
C ALA A 367 1.68 -44.12 -5.14
N MET A 368 2.90 -43.64 -4.92
CA MET A 368 3.67 -42.84 -5.87
C MET A 368 4.04 -43.66 -7.12
N LEU A 369 4.28 -42.98 -8.24
CA LEU A 369 4.58 -43.60 -9.54
C LEU A 369 6.05 -43.37 -9.89
N GLY A 370 6.82 -44.43 -10.20
CA GLY A 370 8.20 -44.23 -10.64
C GLY A 370 9.09 -45.47 -10.52
N THR A 371 10.37 -45.21 -10.25
CA THR A 371 11.42 -46.24 -10.14
C THR A 371 12.16 -46.08 -8.83
N TYR A 372 12.18 -47.15 -8.03
CA TYR A 372 13.09 -47.38 -6.90
C TYR A 372 13.55 -48.84 -7.02
N THR A 373 14.84 -49.14 -6.78
CA THR A 373 15.40 -50.47 -7.13
C THR A 373 15.99 -51.30 -5.99
N GLY A 374 15.44 -51.16 -4.78
CA GLY A 374 15.68 -52.11 -3.69
C GLY A 374 15.21 -51.59 -2.35
N SER A 375 15.85 -50.52 -1.89
CA SER A 375 15.37 -49.62 -0.85
C SER A 375 14.86 -48.33 -1.51
N SER A 376 13.97 -47.64 -0.82
CA SER A 376 13.50 -46.28 -1.12
C SER A 376 13.69 -45.35 0.09
N GLY A 377 14.40 -45.86 1.12
CA GLY A 377 14.60 -45.21 2.40
C GLY A 377 15.91 -44.42 2.46
N LEU A 378 15.83 -43.24 3.09
CA LEU A 378 16.90 -42.24 3.17
C LEU A 378 18.05 -42.69 4.07
N THR A 379 19.27 -42.20 3.83
CA THR A 379 20.40 -42.47 4.73
C THR A 379 20.39 -41.59 5.99
N ASN A 380 20.63 -42.24 7.13
CA ASN A 380 20.82 -41.57 8.41
C ASN A 380 22.06 -40.64 8.47
N GLY A 381 22.99 -40.74 7.52
CA GLY A 381 24.28 -40.06 7.57
C GLY A 381 24.28 -38.76 6.79
N ASP A 382 24.14 -38.93 5.48
CA ASP A 382 24.34 -37.94 4.43
C ASP A 382 23.62 -38.41 3.16
N GLU A 383 22.94 -37.47 2.50
CA GLU A 383 22.17 -37.66 1.27
C GLU A 383 21.66 -36.29 0.78
N MET A 384 20.94 -36.28 -0.35
CA MET A 384 20.15 -35.13 -0.79
C MET A 384 18.71 -35.54 -1.13
N LEU A 385 17.84 -34.55 -1.25
CA LEU A 385 16.46 -34.67 -1.69
C LEU A 385 16.11 -33.46 -2.55
N VAL A 386 15.49 -33.68 -3.71
CA VAL A 386 15.00 -32.63 -4.61
C VAL A 386 13.54 -32.83 -4.95
N LEU A 387 12.79 -31.75 -4.84
CA LEU A 387 11.46 -31.59 -5.41
C LEU A 387 11.63 -30.83 -6.73
N PHE A 388 11.08 -31.34 -7.83
CA PHE A 388 11.25 -30.72 -9.16
C PHE A 388 10.04 -30.93 -10.06
N GLU A 389 9.85 -30.06 -11.05
CA GLU A 389 8.86 -30.25 -12.12
C GLU A 389 9.49 -30.78 -13.41
N TRP A 390 8.76 -31.70 -14.04
CA TRP A 390 8.98 -32.08 -15.42
C TRP A 390 7.69 -32.56 -16.10
N ASP A 391 7.40 -31.98 -17.26
CA ASP A 391 6.19 -32.20 -18.08
C ASP A 391 6.22 -33.46 -18.96
N ASN A 392 7.26 -34.30 -18.80
CA ASN A 392 7.58 -35.44 -19.67
C ASN A 392 7.94 -35.09 -21.13
N SER A 393 8.26 -33.82 -21.44
CA SER A 393 8.51 -33.38 -22.83
C SER A 393 9.66 -32.38 -23.00
N SER A 394 9.95 -31.57 -21.99
CA SER A 394 10.98 -30.54 -21.99
C SER A 394 12.39 -31.12 -21.84
N ASP A 395 13.38 -30.44 -22.42
CA ASP A 395 14.80 -30.83 -22.35
C ASP A 395 15.37 -30.77 -20.93
N LEU A 396 14.90 -29.80 -20.14
CA LEU A 396 15.34 -29.53 -18.76
C LEU A 396 14.21 -29.80 -17.76
N VAL A 397 14.58 -29.96 -16.50
CA VAL A 397 13.69 -29.87 -15.34
C VAL A 397 13.70 -28.46 -14.75
N ILE A 398 12.69 -28.15 -13.97
CA ILE A 398 12.64 -26.95 -13.11
C ILE A 398 12.74 -27.45 -11.67
N ASP A 399 13.74 -27.03 -10.92
CA ASP A 399 13.81 -27.39 -9.50
C ASP A 399 12.76 -26.57 -8.71
N LEU A 400 12.19 -27.16 -7.65
CA LEU A 400 11.20 -26.51 -6.78
C LEU A 400 11.68 -26.38 -5.34
N ASP A 401 12.47 -27.32 -4.84
CA ASP A 401 13.16 -27.23 -3.55
C ASP A 401 14.29 -28.25 -3.55
N TYR A 402 15.37 -27.96 -2.85
CA TYR A 402 16.57 -28.77 -2.75
C TYR A 402 17.10 -28.78 -1.32
N LEU A 403 17.29 -29.98 -0.77
CA LEU A 403 17.81 -30.18 0.57
C LEU A 403 18.97 -31.18 0.54
N VAL A 404 20.11 -30.82 1.13
CA VAL A 404 21.25 -31.72 1.35
C VAL A 404 21.62 -31.73 2.83
N TRP A 405 21.90 -32.91 3.40
CA TRP A 405 22.24 -33.05 4.82
C TRP A 405 23.49 -33.91 5.05
N GLY A 406 24.07 -33.75 6.23
CA GLY A 406 25.24 -34.51 6.68
C GLY A 406 26.55 -34.05 6.04
N ASN A 407 26.70 -34.17 4.72
CA ASN A 407 27.77 -33.57 3.93
C ASN A 407 27.37 -33.43 2.44
N THR A 408 28.28 -32.99 1.58
CA THR A 408 28.01 -32.68 0.16
C THR A 408 28.43 -33.80 -0.81
N SER A 409 28.47 -35.07 -0.40
CA SER A 409 28.92 -36.18 -1.28
C SER A 409 27.92 -36.49 -2.39
N ASP A 410 26.63 -36.35 -2.11
CA ASP A 410 25.52 -36.64 -3.04
C ASP A 410 24.90 -35.36 -3.63
N ALA A 411 25.49 -34.20 -3.30
CA ALA A 411 25.03 -32.89 -3.73
C ALA A 411 25.03 -32.73 -5.27
N ALA A 412 23.95 -32.15 -5.81
CA ALA A 412 23.81 -31.92 -7.24
C ALA A 412 24.39 -30.56 -7.66
N ASP A 413 25.06 -30.52 -8.82
CA ASP A 413 25.48 -29.29 -9.51
C ASP A 413 25.34 -29.52 -11.02
N LYS A 414 24.38 -28.83 -11.63
CA LYS A 414 23.99 -28.94 -13.04
C LYS A 414 24.71 -27.91 -13.92
N THR A 415 25.63 -27.10 -13.37
CA THR A 415 26.23 -25.95 -14.05
C THR A 415 26.76 -26.26 -15.45
N GLY A 416 26.09 -25.71 -16.47
CA GLY A 416 26.51 -25.85 -17.87
C GLY A 416 26.30 -27.25 -18.46
N VAL A 417 25.62 -28.16 -17.76
CA VAL A 417 25.24 -29.47 -18.30
C VAL A 417 24.20 -29.25 -19.41
N THR A 418 24.45 -29.86 -20.57
CA THR A 418 23.61 -29.73 -21.75
C THR A 418 22.82 -31.02 -21.97
N VAL A 419 21.49 -30.90 -22.05
CA VAL A 419 20.55 -32.00 -22.21
C VAL A 419 19.59 -31.65 -23.34
N GLY A 420 19.39 -32.57 -24.28
CA GLY A 420 18.66 -32.27 -25.52
C GLY A 420 19.31 -31.15 -26.34
N ALA A 421 18.58 -30.06 -26.56
CA ALA A 421 19.05 -28.83 -27.19
C ALA A 421 19.31 -27.68 -26.18
N SER A 422 19.11 -27.93 -24.89
CA SER A 422 19.10 -26.92 -23.83
C SER A 422 20.26 -27.12 -22.85
N THR A 423 20.64 -26.06 -22.12
CA THR A 423 21.77 -26.07 -21.17
C THR A 423 21.30 -25.47 -19.86
N TYR A 424 21.55 -26.16 -18.74
CA TYR A 424 21.26 -25.63 -17.41
C TYR A 424 22.09 -24.38 -17.11
N ALA A 425 21.48 -23.43 -16.41
CA ALA A 425 22.14 -22.30 -15.77
C ALA A 425 23.12 -22.78 -14.68
N PRO A 426 23.96 -21.91 -14.12
CA PRO A 426 24.78 -22.25 -12.96
C PRO A 426 23.93 -22.59 -11.74
N ASP A 427 24.27 -23.68 -11.08
CA ASP A 427 23.88 -23.97 -9.69
C ASP A 427 24.99 -23.44 -8.76
N THR A 428 24.71 -23.35 -7.46
CA THR A 428 25.73 -23.13 -6.44
C THR A 428 26.69 -24.32 -6.39
N PRO A 429 28.03 -24.11 -6.53
CA PRO A 429 28.98 -25.22 -6.61
C PRO A 429 28.97 -26.10 -5.35
N ILE A 430 29.04 -27.42 -5.52
CA ILE A 430 29.01 -28.44 -4.44
C ILE A 430 29.76 -28.04 -3.16
N GLY A 431 30.98 -27.53 -3.27
CA GLY A 431 31.82 -27.14 -2.12
C GLY A 431 31.42 -25.85 -1.40
N ALA A 432 30.33 -25.20 -1.83
CA ALA A 432 29.78 -23.95 -1.29
C ALA A 432 28.29 -24.07 -0.90
N GLN A 433 27.60 -25.16 -1.26
CA GLN A 433 26.23 -25.42 -0.82
C GLN A 433 26.18 -25.60 0.71
N ALA A 434 25.15 -25.05 1.35
CA ALA A 434 24.94 -25.26 2.78
C ALA A 434 24.36 -26.65 3.04
N VAL A 435 24.70 -27.22 4.20
CA VAL A 435 24.35 -28.59 4.56
C VAL A 435 23.61 -28.60 5.88
N ALA A 436 22.38 -29.13 5.85
CA ALA A 436 21.60 -29.33 7.06
C ALA A 436 22.20 -30.43 7.94
N THR A 437 21.95 -30.36 9.25
CA THR A 437 22.35 -31.44 10.15
C THR A 437 21.39 -32.62 10.00
N SER A 438 21.90 -33.83 9.75
CA SER A 438 21.08 -35.05 9.73
C SER A 438 20.25 -35.14 11.02
N PRO A 439 18.91 -35.34 10.94
CA PRO A 439 18.07 -35.33 12.13
C PRO A 439 18.36 -36.51 13.06
N GLY A 440 18.72 -37.68 12.52
CA GLY A 440 19.00 -38.88 13.33
C GLY A 440 17.74 -39.63 13.80
N ASP A 441 17.93 -40.61 14.70
CA ASP A 441 16.89 -41.58 15.05
C ASP A 441 15.74 -41.00 15.90
N GLY A 442 14.51 -41.12 15.39
CA GLY A 442 13.28 -40.70 16.06
C GLY A 442 13.05 -39.18 16.05
N LYS A 443 13.74 -38.47 15.17
CA LYS A 443 13.80 -37.02 15.04
C LYS A 443 13.44 -36.60 13.62
N SER A 444 13.06 -35.33 13.44
CA SER A 444 12.83 -34.75 12.12
C SER A 444 13.68 -33.50 11.90
N LEU A 445 13.82 -33.15 10.63
CA LEU A 445 14.40 -31.89 10.17
C LEU A 445 13.27 -31.11 9.50
N HIS A 446 12.85 -29.99 10.07
CA HIS A 446 11.70 -29.21 9.62
C HIS A 446 12.09 -27.80 9.17
N ARG A 447 11.45 -27.32 8.10
CA ARG A 447 11.62 -25.98 7.52
C ARG A 447 10.91 -24.94 8.39
N CYS A 448 11.66 -23.92 8.82
CA CYS A 448 11.13 -22.75 9.53
C CYS A 448 11.01 -21.52 8.64
N ASP A 449 11.76 -21.48 7.53
CA ASP A 449 11.67 -20.43 6.51
C ASP A 449 11.00 -20.98 5.25
N THR A 450 9.70 -20.71 5.10
CA THR A 450 8.90 -21.07 3.91
C THR A 450 8.88 -19.96 2.85
N ALA A 451 9.69 -18.91 3.03
CA ALA A 451 9.96 -17.90 2.00
C ALA A 451 11.37 -18.06 1.41
N GLU A 452 12.15 -19.03 1.90
CA GLU A 452 13.53 -19.35 1.48
C GLU A 452 14.38 -18.08 1.37
N SER A 453 14.34 -17.24 2.42
CA SER A 453 14.89 -15.88 2.41
C SER A 453 16.42 -15.82 2.29
N THR A 454 17.08 -16.98 2.30
CA THR A 454 18.53 -17.14 2.11
C THR A 454 18.91 -17.61 0.70
N GLU A 455 17.93 -18.01 -0.11
CA GLU A 455 18.10 -18.59 -1.45
C GLU A 455 18.19 -17.50 -2.55
N MET A 456 18.95 -17.78 -3.61
CA MET A 456 19.21 -16.86 -4.72
C MET A 456 18.12 -16.96 -5.79
N LYS A 457 17.05 -16.20 -5.58
CA LYS A 457 15.83 -16.10 -6.39
C LYS A 457 15.99 -15.76 -7.89
N THR A 458 17.20 -15.67 -8.44
CA THR A 458 17.45 -15.38 -9.87
C THR A 458 18.75 -15.97 -10.40
N GLY A 459 18.73 -16.49 -11.63
CA GLY A 459 19.91 -16.94 -12.38
C GLY A 459 20.24 -18.44 -12.30
N GLY A 460 19.47 -19.24 -11.56
CA GLY A 460 19.60 -20.69 -11.45
C GLY A 460 18.58 -21.46 -12.31
N ASN A 461 18.26 -22.68 -11.85
CA ASN A 461 17.46 -23.69 -12.57
C ASN A 461 16.10 -24.00 -11.92
N GLY A 462 15.77 -23.30 -10.83
CA GLY A 462 14.51 -23.41 -10.10
C GLY A 462 13.36 -22.63 -10.73
N SER A 463 12.21 -22.61 -10.06
CA SER A 463 11.06 -21.80 -10.49
C SER A 463 11.47 -20.32 -10.59
N SER A 464 10.95 -19.58 -11.57
CA SER A 464 11.35 -18.17 -11.83
C SER A 464 12.85 -17.93 -12.13
N GLY A 465 13.66 -18.99 -12.20
CA GLY A 465 15.12 -18.90 -12.22
C GLY A 465 15.77 -18.83 -10.83
N HIS A 466 15.12 -19.29 -9.77
CA HIS A 466 15.73 -19.55 -8.46
C HIS A 466 16.97 -20.48 -8.57
N ASP A 467 17.86 -20.46 -7.58
CA ASP A 467 18.95 -21.43 -7.42
C ASP A 467 18.73 -22.15 -6.09
N GLU A 468 17.87 -23.17 -6.10
CA GLU A 468 17.51 -23.97 -4.92
C GLU A 468 18.75 -24.52 -4.18
N THR A 469 19.87 -24.73 -4.89
CA THR A 469 21.12 -25.22 -4.30
C THR A 469 21.90 -24.17 -3.49
N SER A 470 21.47 -22.90 -3.55
CA SER A 470 22.06 -21.78 -2.83
C SER A 470 21.48 -21.53 -1.43
N GLU A 471 20.35 -22.17 -1.07
CA GLU A 471 19.72 -21.97 0.23
C GLU A 471 20.66 -22.33 1.40
N ASP A 472 20.69 -21.49 2.45
CA ASP A 472 21.31 -21.86 3.72
C ASP A 472 20.43 -22.83 4.51
N SER A 473 20.42 -24.08 4.08
CA SER A 473 19.68 -25.19 4.71
C SER A 473 20.03 -25.39 6.20
N GLY A 474 21.19 -24.91 6.66
CA GLY A 474 21.59 -24.89 8.07
C GLY A 474 20.90 -23.81 8.92
N VAL A 475 20.19 -22.88 8.27
CA VAL A 475 19.39 -21.81 8.89
C VAL A 475 17.91 -21.96 8.56
N ALA A 476 17.57 -22.43 7.35
CA ALA A 476 16.19 -22.67 6.93
C ALA A 476 15.54 -23.87 7.66
N PHE A 477 16.32 -24.90 7.99
CA PHE A 477 15.84 -26.12 8.66
C PHE A 477 16.38 -26.29 10.09
N PHE A 478 15.52 -26.80 10.98
CA PHE A 478 15.82 -27.09 12.38
C PHE A 478 15.51 -28.55 12.73
N TYR A 479 16.28 -29.11 13.67
CA TYR A 479 16.05 -30.46 14.19
C TYR A 479 15.27 -30.41 15.52
N ASP A 480 14.35 -31.36 15.75
CA ASP A 480 13.64 -31.57 17.04
C ASP A 480 13.97 -32.95 17.65
#